data_AF-A0A5C5QFU6-F1
#
_entry.id   AF-A0A5C5QFU6-F1
#
_cell.length_a   1.000
_cell.length_b   1.000
_cell.length_c   1.000
_cell.angle_alpha   90.00
_cell.angle_beta   90.00
_cell.angle_gamma   90.00
#
_symmetry.space_group_name_H-M   'P 1'
#
loop_
_entity.id
_entity.type
_entity.pdbx_description
1 polymer ?
#
loop_
_entity_poly.entity_id
_entity_poly.type
_entity_poly.pdbx_seq_one_letter_code
_entity_poly.pdbx_strand_id
1 'polypeptide(L)'
;MQAAAAGPIKPPSFVNIRKADKPFWESIVRARTRDSWTDSDLVLAGNLARCLSDIERLQKEIDVEGDVLTNDRGTQVINPKHNLLETLSRRAVALSRTLQVHAQATQGESRDQGKKATKQRAAEKVLANQDDDDLIPRAMH
;
A
#
# COMPACT_ATOMS: atom_id res chain seq x y z
N MET A 1 24.92 1.80 -0.97
CA MET A 1 24.54 0.40 -0.70
C MET A 1 23.88 0.19 0.68
N GLN A 2 23.98 1.11 1.65
CA GLN A 2 23.43 0.90 3.01
C GLN A 2 21.89 0.88 3.13
N ALA A 3 21.13 1.51 2.22
CA ALA A 3 19.67 1.61 2.36
C ALA A 3 18.90 0.29 2.11
N ALA A 4 19.44 -0.62 1.28
CA ALA A 4 18.77 -1.87 0.93
C ALA A 4 18.84 -2.94 2.04
N ALA A 5 19.77 -2.80 2.99
CA ALA A 5 20.01 -3.77 4.06
C ALA A 5 19.13 -3.57 5.31
N ALA A 6 18.33 -2.50 5.38
CA ALA A 6 17.62 -2.10 6.61
C ALA A 6 16.22 -2.76 6.81
N GLY A 7 15.89 -3.81 6.05
CA GLY A 7 14.63 -4.55 6.15
C GLY A 7 13.36 -3.74 5.79
N PRO A 8 12.14 -4.26 5.96
CA PRO A 8 10.91 -3.52 5.65
C PRO A 8 10.71 -2.27 6.51
N ILE A 9 10.16 -1.18 5.94
CA ILE A 9 9.76 0.00 6.72
C ILE A 9 8.58 -0.39 7.62
N LYS A 10 8.77 -0.23 8.93
CA LYS A 10 7.75 -0.51 9.94
C LYS A 10 6.86 0.73 10.17
N PRO A 11 5.55 0.54 10.41
CA PRO A 11 4.69 1.66 10.80
C PRO A 11 5.10 2.21 12.19
N PRO A 12 4.85 3.51 12.46
CA PRO A 12 5.01 4.07 13.79
C PRO A 12 4.17 3.31 14.82
N SER A 13 4.62 3.26 16.08
CA SER A 13 3.99 2.44 17.15
C SER A 13 2.53 2.80 17.42
N PHE A 14 2.14 4.05 17.15
CA PHE A 14 0.79 4.56 17.32
C PHE A 14 -0.08 4.46 16.05
N VAL A 15 0.45 3.88 14.97
CA VAL A 15 -0.28 3.63 13.72
C VAL A 15 -0.60 2.14 13.62
N ASN A 16 -1.88 1.80 13.78
CA ASN A 16 -2.33 0.41 13.68
C ASN A 16 -2.52 -0.02 12.22
N ILE A 17 -1.84 -1.10 11.82
CA ILE A 17 -1.95 -1.75 10.51
C ILE A 17 -2.53 -3.16 10.72
N ARG A 18 -3.79 -3.37 10.31
CA ARG A 18 -4.47 -4.68 10.39
C ARG A 18 -3.82 -5.65 9.41
N LYS A 19 -4.06 -6.95 9.58
CA LYS A 19 -3.55 -7.99 8.66
C LYS A 19 -3.92 -7.71 7.20
N ALA A 20 -5.14 -7.25 6.94
CA ALA A 20 -5.61 -6.91 5.60
C ALA A 20 -4.97 -5.64 5.01
N ASP A 21 -4.47 -4.73 5.86
CA ASP A 21 -3.85 -3.47 5.44
C ASP A 21 -2.39 -3.66 4.99
N LYS A 22 -1.73 -4.74 5.45
CA LYS A 22 -0.28 -4.96 5.25
C LYS A 22 0.16 -4.90 3.78
N PRO A 23 -0.53 -5.56 2.82
CA PRO A 23 -0.11 -5.50 1.42
C PRO A 23 -0.16 -4.07 0.85
N PHE A 24 -1.17 -3.28 1.26
CA PHE A 24 -1.30 -1.89 0.85
C PHE A 24 -0.20 -1.03 1.47
N TRP A 25 0.06 -1.21 2.77
CA TRP A 25 1.17 -0.55 3.46
C TRP A 25 2.50 -0.76 2.74
N GLU A 26 2.84 -2.03 2.48
CA GLU A 26 4.09 -2.41 1.81
C GLU A 26 4.20 -1.80 0.42
N SER A 27 3.11 -1.77 -0.35
CA SER A 27 3.08 -1.12 -1.66
C SER A 27 3.30 0.38 -1.57
N ILE A 28 2.67 1.07 -0.60
CA ILE A 28 2.78 2.53 -0.44
C ILE A 28 4.20 2.93 -0.05
N VAL A 29 4.78 2.28 0.96
CA VAL A 29 6.11 2.68 1.48
C VAL A 29 7.26 2.36 0.53
N ARG A 30 7.04 1.48 -0.46
CA ARG A 30 8.00 1.19 -1.55
C ARG A 30 7.91 2.15 -2.74
N ALA A 31 6.92 3.06 -2.75
CA ALA A 31 6.73 4.00 -3.86
C ALA A 31 7.79 5.11 -3.90
N ARG A 32 8.40 5.44 -2.75
CA ARG A 32 9.49 6.41 -2.61
C ARG A 32 10.70 5.76 -1.94
N THR A 33 11.86 6.42 -1.98
CA THR A 33 13.07 5.90 -1.33
C THR A 33 12.91 5.91 0.19
N ARG A 34 13.56 4.97 0.89
CA ARG A 34 13.40 4.81 2.35
C ARG A 34 13.63 6.10 3.13
N ASP A 35 14.67 6.83 2.76
CA ASP A 35 15.13 8.07 3.38
C ASP A 35 14.22 9.28 3.13
N SER A 36 13.29 9.17 2.18
CA SER A 36 12.33 10.25 1.86
C SER A 36 11.07 10.24 2.72
N TRP A 37 10.87 9.21 3.53
CA TRP A 37 9.69 9.09 4.40
C TRP A 37 9.91 9.82 5.72
N THR A 38 8.99 10.73 6.06
CA THR A 38 8.89 11.31 7.41
C THR A 38 7.91 10.54 8.29
N ASP A 39 7.98 10.71 9.61
CA ASP A 39 7.00 10.09 10.52
C ASP A 39 5.57 10.51 10.20
N SER A 40 5.36 11.79 9.87
CA SER A 40 4.07 12.32 9.43
C SER A 40 3.58 11.65 8.15
N ASP A 41 4.46 11.40 7.18
CA ASP A 41 4.11 10.65 5.97
C ASP A 41 3.71 9.21 6.31
N LEU A 42 4.40 8.55 7.25
CA LEU A 42 4.10 7.19 7.64
C LEU A 42 2.72 7.09 8.34
N VAL A 43 2.31 8.12 9.08
CA VAL A 43 0.93 8.21 9.61
C VAL A 43 -0.09 8.27 8.48
N LEU A 44 0.14 9.14 7.49
CA LEU A 44 -0.75 9.28 6.34
C LEU A 44 -0.76 8.01 5.46
N ALA A 45 0.38 7.34 5.31
CA ALA A 45 0.50 6.06 4.61
C ALA A 45 -0.31 4.97 5.30
N GLY A 46 -0.32 4.92 6.64
CA GLY A 46 -1.15 4.00 7.40
C GLY A 46 -2.64 4.28 7.24
N ASN A 47 -3.03 5.56 7.15
CA ASN A 47 -4.41 5.94 6.84
C ASN A 47 -4.82 5.53 5.43
N LEU A 48 -3.92 5.72 4.46
CA LEU A 48 -4.16 5.32 3.07
C LEU A 48 -4.29 3.80 2.94
N ALA A 49 -3.39 3.04 3.57
CA ALA A 49 -3.45 1.57 3.56
C ALA A 49 -4.79 1.04 4.09
N ARG A 50 -5.28 1.62 5.20
CA ARG A 50 -6.60 1.27 5.76
C ARG A 50 -7.75 1.62 4.81
N CYS A 51 -7.71 2.82 4.20
CA CYS A 51 -8.73 3.23 3.24
C CYS A 51 -8.79 2.28 2.05
N LEU A 52 -7.65 1.92 1.46
CA LEU A 52 -7.58 0.99 0.33
C LEU A 52 -8.09 -0.42 0.72
N SER A 53 -7.69 -0.92 1.89
CA SER A 53 -8.21 -2.21 2.38
C SER A 53 -9.71 -2.18 2.64
N ASP A 54 -10.26 -1.07 3.13
CA ASP A 54 -11.70 -0.94 3.38
C ASP A 54 -12.50 -0.80 2.08
N ILE A 55 -11.95 -0.13 1.06
CA ILE A 55 -12.54 -0.08 -0.30
C ILE A 55 -12.66 -1.49 -0.86
N GLU A 56 -11.58 -2.27 -0.84
CA GLU A 56 -11.59 -3.65 -1.35
C GLU A 56 -12.55 -4.57 -0.59
N ARG A 57 -12.69 -4.37 0.73
CA ARG A 57 -13.69 -5.10 1.52
C ARG A 57 -15.11 -4.72 1.09
N LEU A 58 -15.40 -3.42 0.97
CA LEU A 58 -16.73 -2.94 0.58
C LEU A 58 -17.10 -3.37 -0.83
N GLN A 59 -16.15 -3.33 -1.77
CA GLN A 59 -16.38 -3.78 -3.14
C GLN A 59 -16.80 -5.25 -3.15
N LYS A 60 -16.08 -6.14 -2.44
CA LYS A 60 -16.45 -7.56 -2.32
C LYS A 60 -17.84 -7.77 -1.70
N GLU A 61 -18.19 -6.96 -0.71
CA GLU A 61 -19.52 -7.02 -0.11
C GLU A 61 -20.60 -6.59 -1.11
N ILE A 62 -20.38 -5.52 -1.87
CA ILE A 62 -21.29 -5.05 -2.92
C ILE A 62 -21.39 -6.08 -4.05
N ASP A 63 -20.30 -6.73 -4.44
CA ASP A 63 -20.30 -7.76 -5.48
C ASP A 63 -21.17 -8.98 -5.09
N VAL A 64 -21.29 -9.27 -3.80
CA VAL A 64 -22.14 -10.34 -3.26
C VAL A 64 -23.59 -9.87 -3.08
N GLU A 65 -23.79 -8.66 -2.56
CA GLU A 65 -25.10 -8.12 -2.24
C GLU A 65 -25.86 -7.56 -3.45
N GLY A 66 -25.13 -7.13 -4.48
CA GLY A 66 -25.64 -6.39 -5.62
C GLY A 66 -25.77 -4.88 -5.36
N ASP A 67 -26.00 -4.15 -6.46
CA ASP A 67 -26.14 -2.69 -6.46
C ASP A 67 -27.45 -2.20 -5.86
N VAL A 68 -28.46 -3.08 -5.83
CA VAL A 68 -29.82 -2.75 -5.42
C VAL A 68 -30.29 -3.78 -4.39
N LEU A 69 -30.75 -3.28 -3.26
CA LEU A 69 -31.29 -4.07 -2.16
C LEU A 69 -32.78 -3.83 -2.02
N THR A 70 -33.50 -4.82 -1.50
CA THR A 70 -34.91 -4.67 -1.13
C THR A 70 -34.98 -4.31 0.35
N ASN A 71 -35.60 -3.18 0.69
CA ASN A 71 -35.80 -2.79 2.08
C ASN A 71 -36.99 -3.52 2.74
N ASP A 72 -37.18 -3.33 4.04
CA ASP A 72 -38.29 -3.94 4.81
C ASP A 72 -39.69 -3.58 4.28
N ARG A 73 -39.80 -2.52 3.47
CA ARG A 73 -41.05 -2.08 2.82
C ARG A 73 -41.24 -2.67 1.42
N GLY A 74 -40.36 -3.59 0.98
CA GLY A 74 -40.39 -4.18 -0.36
C GLY A 74 -39.95 -3.25 -1.49
N THR A 75 -39.41 -2.07 -1.17
CA THR A 75 -38.93 -1.11 -2.18
C THR A 75 -37.47 -1.39 -2.52
N GLN A 76 -37.14 -1.33 -3.80
CA GLN A 76 -35.76 -1.41 -4.28
C GLN A 76 -35.02 -0.09 -4.01
N VAL A 77 -33.89 -0.17 -3.31
CA VAL A 77 -33.03 0.96 -2.96
C VAL A 77 -31.59 0.65 -3.33
N ILE A 78 -30.81 1.66 -3.71
CA ILE A 78 -29.37 1.50 -3.97
C ILE A 78 -28.69 1.01 -2.69
N ASN A 79 -27.76 0.07 -2.83
CA ASN A 79 -26.97 -0.43 -1.72
C ASN A 79 -26.24 0.75 -1.03
N PRO A 80 -26.50 1.02 0.26
CA PRO A 80 -25.93 2.18 0.95
C PRO A 80 -24.39 2.14 1.04
N LYS A 81 -23.77 0.97 0.84
CA LYS A 81 -22.31 0.81 0.84
C LYS A 81 -21.63 1.59 -0.29
N HIS A 82 -22.31 1.85 -1.40
CA HIS A 82 -21.79 2.68 -2.50
C HIS A 82 -21.38 4.08 -2.01
N ASN A 83 -22.16 4.69 -1.11
CA ASN A 83 -21.83 6.02 -0.56
C ASN A 83 -20.56 6.00 0.29
N LEU A 84 -20.37 4.93 1.08
CA LEU A 84 -19.17 4.76 1.89
C LEU A 84 -17.94 4.47 1.02
N LEU A 85 -18.10 3.61 0.01
CA LEU A 85 -17.05 3.29 -0.96
C LEU A 85 -16.55 4.55 -1.68
N GLU A 86 -17.47 5.38 -2.16
CA GLU A 86 -17.14 6.64 -2.84
C GLU A 86 -16.45 7.63 -1.89
N THR A 87 -16.89 7.72 -0.62
CA THR A 87 -16.25 8.55 0.40
C THR A 87 -14.81 8.12 0.68
N LEU A 88 -14.58 6.81 0.85
CA LEU A 88 -13.25 6.26 1.07
C LEU A 88 -12.36 6.42 -0.18
N SER A 89 -12.92 6.27 -1.38
CA SER A 89 -12.20 6.44 -2.65
C SER A 89 -11.67 7.87 -2.80
N ARG A 90 -12.51 8.88 -2.54
CA ARG A 90 -12.07 10.28 -2.54
C ARG A 90 -10.99 10.55 -1.48
N ARG A 91 -11.15 9.98 -0.28
CA ARG A 91 -10.13 10.08 0.79
C ARG A 91 -8.80 9.45 0.39
N ALA A 92 -8.84 8.28 -0.25
CA ALA A 92 -7.64 7.58 -0.72
C ALA A 92 -6.90 8.39 -1.78
N VAL A 93 -7.63 9.00 -2.73
CA VAL A 93 -7.03 9.90 -3.74
C VAL A 93 -6.37 11.10 -3.08
N ALA A 94 -7.03 11.74 -2.12
CA ALA A 94 -6.49 12.90 -1.39
C ALA A 94 -5.21 12.55 -0.63
N LEU A 95 -5.22 11.47 0.16
CA LEU A 95 -4.04 10.99 0.90
C LEU A 95 -2.89 10.64 -0.03
N SER A 96 -3.18 9.98 -1.14
CA SER A 96 -2.15 9.60 -2.13
C SER A 96 -1.53 10.82 -2.82
N ARG A 97 -2.29 11.90 -3.04
CA ARG A 97 -1.77 13.19 -3.54
C ARG A 97 -0.87 13.85 -2.50
N THR A 98 -1.28 13.89 -1.23
CA THR A 98 -0.47 14.44 -0.13
C THR A 98 0.87 13.72 0.00
N LEU A 99 0.88 12.40 -0.13
CA LEU A 99 2.08 11.57 -0.04
C LEU A 99 2.96 11.58 -1.31
N GLN A 100 2.46 12.14 -2.42
CA GLN A 100 3.12 12.11 -3.74
C GLN A 100 3.46 10.68 -4.20
N VAL A 101 2.61 9.70 -3.86
CA VAL A 101 2.81 8.27 -4.21
C VAL A 101 2.10 7.86 -5.51
N HIS A 102 1.45 8.81 -6.18
CA HIS A 102 0.84 8.57 -7.49
C HIS A 102 1.91 8.40 -8.57
N ALA A 103 1.65 7.49 -9.51
CA ALA A 103 2.56 7.12 -10.59
C ALA A 103 3.06 8.33 -11.39
N GLN A 104 4.38 8.54 -11.38
CA GLN A 104 5.23 9.10 -12.43
C GLN A 104 4.55 10.04 -13.45
N ALA A 105 3.98 11.18 -13.06
CA ALA A 105 3.44 12.11 -14.04
C ALA A 105 3.38 13.57 -13.57
N THR A 106 4.44 14.09 -12.93
CA THR A 106 4.72 15.54 -13.00
C THR A 106 6.17 15.85 -12.62
N GLN A 107 6.94 16.36 -13.61
CA GLN A 107 8.25 17.02 -13.49
C GLN A 107 9.49 16.17 -13.10
N GLY A 108 10.66 16.62 -13.58
CA GLY A 108 11.93 15.87 -13.65
C GLY A 108 12.43 15.23 -12.35
N GLU A 109 12.13 15.82 -11.18
CA GLU A 109 12.50 15.25 -9.87
C GLU A 109 11.77 13.93 -9.57
N SER A 110 10.51 13.78 -10.01
CA SER A 110 9.74 12.54 -9.86
C SER A 110 10.35 11.39 -10.67
N ARG A 111 10.95 11.68 -11.82
CA ARG A 111 11.63 10.68 -12.65
C ARG A 111 12.87 10.12 -11.94
N ASP A 112 13.63 10.98 -11.28
CA ASP A 112 14.83 10.55 -10.57
C ASP A 112 14.50 9.83 -9.26
N GLN A 113 13.47 10.27 -8.54
CA GLN A 113 12.91 9.50 -7.43
C GLN A 113 12.42 8.11 -7.87
N GLY A 114 11.68 8.03 -8.98
CA GLY A 114 11.23 6.76 -9.55
C GLY A 114 12.38 5.83 -9.95
N LYS A 115 13.45 6.36 -10.56
CA LYS A 115 14.67 5.59 -10.85
C LYS A 115 15.33 5.08 -9.58
N LYS A 116 15.45 5.92 -8.53
CA LYS A 116 16.04 5.52 -7.25
C LYS A 116 15.20 4.45 -6.54
N ALA A 117 13.87 4.62 -6.49
CA ALA A 117 12.96 3.64 -5.92
C ALA A 117 12.97 2.31 -6.69
N THR A 118 13.09 2.36 -8.02
CA THR A 118 13.24 1.15 -8.85
C THR A 118 14.55 0.42 -8.59
N LYS A 119 15.68 1.16 -8.50
CA LYS A 119 16.98 0.59 -8.12
C LYS A 119 16.96 -0.03 -6.73
N GLN A 120 16.28 0.61 -5.76
CA GLN A 120 16.14 0.07 -4.41
C GLN A 120 15.35 -1.25 -4.43
N ARG A 121 14.21 -1.31 -5.12
CA ARG A 121 13.42 -2.55 -5.27
C ARG A 121 14.21 -3.66 -5.96
N ALA A 122 15.02 -3.33 -6.96
CA ALA A 122 15.90 -4.30 -7.60
C ALA A 122 16.95 -4.84 -6.63
N ALA A 123 17.59 -3.97 -5.85
CA ALA A 123 18.56 -4.37 -4.83
C ALA A 123 17.94 -5.25 -3.73
N GLU A 124 16.74 -4.91 -3.26
CA GLU A 124 15.98 -5.73 -2.29
C GLU A 124 15.67 -7.13 -2.84
N LYS A 125 15.36 -7.26 -4.14
CA LYS A 125 15.16 -8.59 -4.78
C LYS A 125 16.45 -9.40 -4.87
N VAL A 126 17.58 -8.77 -5.18
CA VAL A 126 18.87 -9.47 -5.25
C VAL A 126 19.26 -10.01 -3.88
N LEU A 127 19.11 -9.21 -2.81
CA LEU A 127 19.39 -9.64 -1.44
C LEU A 127 18.49 -10.80 -1.00
N ALA A 128 17.17 -10.72 -1.28
CA ALA A 128 16.24 -11.80 -0.97
C ALA A 128 16.59 -13.13 -1.67
N ASN A 129 17.07 -13.08 -2.91
CA ASN A 129 17.48 -14.27 -3.65
C ASN A 129 18.83 -14.85 -3.17
N GLN A 130 19.73 -14.00 -2.64
CA GLN A 130 21.02 -14.46 -2.10
C GLN A 130 20.86 -15.21 -0.77
N ASP A 131 19.91 -14.80 0.08
CA ASP A 131 19.59 -15.50 1.32
C ASP A 131 18.97 -16.90 1.08
N ASP A 132 18.32 -17.11 -0.08
CA ASP A 132 17.75 -18.40 -0.48
C ASP A 132 18.80 -19.35 -1.12
N ASP A 133 19.87 -18.81 -1.73
CA ASP A 133 20.94 -19.59 -2.40
C ASP A 133 22.13 -19.96 -1.48
N ASP A 134 22.16 -19.48 -0.23
CA ASP A 134 23.21 -19.81 0.76
C ASP A 134 22.88 -21.05 1.62
N LEU A 135 22.10 -21.99 1.09
CA LEU A 135 21.88 -23.31 1.71
C LEU A 135 22.88 -24.36 1.18
N ILE A 136 24.12 -24.24 1.68
CA ILE A 136 25.08 -25.30 2.02
C ILE A 136 25.67 -26.17 0.89
N PRO A 137 26.96 -25.96 0.50
CA PRO A 137 27.85 -27.07 0.19
C PRO A 137 28.46 -27.59 1.50
N ARG A 138 27.97 -28.74 1.98
CA ARG A 138 28.73 -29.53 2.97
C ARG A 138 29.96 -30.02 2.23
N ALA A 139 31.09 -29.37 2.45
CA ALA A 139 32.38 -29.98 2.16
C ALA A 139 32.51 -31.24 3.03
N MET A 140 32.15 -32.39 2.45
CA MET A 140 32.57 -33.69 2.94
C MET A 140 34.02 -33.85 2.48
N HIS A 141 34.96 -33.71 3.42
CA HIS A 141 36.27 -34.29 3.27
C HIS A 141 36.84 -34.76 4.61
#